data_AF-A0A6J4TLW2-F1
#
_entry.id   AF-A0A6J4TLW2-F1
#
_cell.length_a   1.000
_cell.length_b   1.000
_cell.length_c   1.000
_cell.angle_alpha   90.00
_cell.angle_beta   90.00
_cell.angle_gamma   90.00
#
_symmetry.space_group_name_H-M   'P 1'
#
loop_
_entity.id
_entity.type
_entity.pdbx_description
1 polymer ?
#
loop_
_entity_poly.entity_id
_entity_poly.type
_entity_poly.pdbx_seq_one_letter_code
_entity_poly.pdbx_strand_id
1 'polypeptide(L)'
;YAILRAFTVDFILPAKLWGVLAMFASILLLFFLTWLDRSPVRSTSYRPLYKIFFWLLVLDVIALGYAGQAHITPFTLALSQVAAAYYFAHFLIILPLVSKFEKPLPLPTSISQSVLHGEKQESAPFGLTRTGPAAVPAAAE
;
A
#
# COMPACT_ATOMS: atom_id res chain seq x y z
N TYR A 1 -18.64 12.10 2.23
CA TYR A 1 -19.13 12.85 1.05
C TYR A 1 -18.34 12.55 -0.22
N ALA A 2 -17.00 12.48 -0.17
CA ALA A 2 -16.16 12.24 -1.36
C ALA A 2 -16.57 11.01 -2.20
N ILE A 3 -16.87 9.88 -1.55
CA ILE A 3 -17.31 8.64 -2.22
C ILE A 3 -18.77 8.75 -2.69
N LEU A 4 -19.64 9.37 -1.89
CA LEU A 4 -21.08 9.47 -2.18
C LEU A 4 -21.35 10.16 -3.53
N ARG A 5 -20.61 11.21 -3.85
CA ARG A 5 -20.79 11.98 -5.10
C ARG A 5 -20.18 11.32 -6.34
N ALA A 6 -19.32 10.32 -6.17
CA ALA A 6 -18.73 9.60 -7.29
C ALA A 6 -19.78 8.79 -8.07
N PHE A 7 -20.87 8.38 -7.40
CA PHE A 7 -21.94 7.61 -8.01
C PHE A 7 -22.97 8.55 -8.63
N THR A 8 -23.04 8.54 -9.97
CA THR A 8 -23.95 9.39 -10.75
C THR A 8 -24.90 8.62 -11.65
N VAL A 9 -24.69 7.30 -11.79
CA VAL A 9 -25.48 6.45 -12.68
C VAL A 9 -26.49 5.68 -11.85
N ASP A 10 -27.77 5.86 -12.19
CA ASP A 10 -28.84 5.00 -11.70
C ASP A 10 -28.79 3.69 -12.48
N PHE A 11 -28.64 2.59 -11.76
CA PHE A 11 -28.68 1.26 -12.37
C PHE A 11 -29.79 0.44 -11.69
N ILE A 12 -29.46 -0.63 -10.97
CA ILE A 12 -30.42 -1.45 -10.19
C ILE A 12 -31.01 -0.67 -9.00
N LEU A 13 -30.23 0.25 -8.44
CA LEU A 13 -30.63 1.13 -7.35
C LEU A 13 -30.31 2.58 -7.73
N PRO A 14 -30.98 3.56 -7.10
CA PRO A 14 -30.62 4.96 -7.21
C PRO A 14 -29.14 5.20 -6.85
N ALA A 15 -28.48 6.08 -7.59
CA ALA A 15 -27.08 6.45 -7.39
C ALA A 15 -26.78 6.89 -5.96
N LYS A 16 -27.75 7.55 -5.31
CA LYS A 16 -27.67 7.92 -3.88
C LYS A 16 -27.53 6.70 -2.97
N LEU A 17 -28.26 5.60 -3.22
CA LEU A 17 -28.14 4.38 -2.42
C LEU A 17 -26.81 3.69 -2.68
N TRP A 18 -26.35 3.62 -3.93
CA TRP A 18 -25.02 3.08 -4.26
C TRP A 18 -23.89 3.80 -3.53
N GLY A 19 -23.95 5.13 -3.46
CA GLY A 19 -22.94 5.88 -2.73
C GLY A 19 -22.98 5.65 -1.21
N VAL A 20 -24.16 5.42 -0.61
CA VAL A 20 -24.27 5.04 0.81
C VAL A 20 -23.70 3.64 1.05
N LEU A 21 -24.05 2.67 0.18
CA LEU A 21 -23.50 1.32 0.24
C LEU A 21 -21.98 1.33 0.12
N ALA A 22 -21.43 2.14 -0.79
CA ALA A 22 -19.99 2.32 -0.94
C ALA A 22 -19.33 2.90 0.32
N MET A 23 -19.98 3.83 1.03
CA MET A 23 -19.46 4.34 2.30
C MET A 23 -19.35 3.24 3.37
N PHE A 24 -20.39 2.42 3.53
CA PHE A 24 -20.33 1.28 4.46
C PHE A 24 -19.32 0.23 4.01
N ALA A 25 -19.27 -0.07 2.70
CA ALA A 25 -18.33 -1.02 2.12
C ALA A 25 -16.87 -0.58 2.36
N SER A 26 -16.55 0.71 2.26
CA SER A 26 -15.21 1.23 2.55
C SER A 26 -14.78 0.94 3.99
N ILE A 27 -15.68 1.08 4.97
CA ILE A 27 -15.38 0.77 6.37
C ILE A 27 -15.25 -0.75 6.56
N LEU A 28 -16.19 -1.53 6.02
CA LEU A 28 -16.16 -3.00 6.11
C LEU A 28 -14.89 -3.58 5.50
N LEU A 29 -14.43 -2.99 4.40
CA LEU A 29 -13.25 -3.42 3.68
C LEU A 29 -11.97 -3.34 4.54
N LEU A 30 -11.89 -2.39 5.49
CA LEU A 30 -10.77 -2.33 6.44
C LEU A 30 -10.73 -3.55 7.38
N PHE A 31 -11.87 -4.16 7.70
CA PHE A 31 -11.90 -5.41 8.46
C PHE A 31 -11.45 -6.60 7.61
N PHE A 32 -11.90 -6.65 6.36
CA PHE A 32 -11.46 -7.67 5.39
C PHE A 32 -9.99 -7.56 5.00
N LEU A 33 -9.35 -6.40 5.24
CA LEU A 33 -7.94 -6.19 4.98
C LEU A 33 -7.05 -7.26 5.63
N THR A 34 -7.38 -7.68 6.85
CA THR A 34 -6.67 -8.73 7.59
C THR A 34 -6.62 -10.08 6.86
N TRP A 35 -7.63 -10.37 6.04
CA TRP A 35 -7.68 -11.58 5.22
C TRP A 35 -7.01 -11.36 3.86
N LEU A 36 -7.12 -10.16 3.33
CA LEU A 36 -6.75 -9.83 1.95
C LEU A 36 -5.24 -9.63 1.78
N ASP A 37 -4.55 -9.10 2.78
CA ASP A 37 -3.09 -9.06 2.82
C ASP A 37 -2.52 -10.32 3.45
N ARG A 38 -2.33 -11.36 2.64
CA ARG A 38 -1.80 -12.67 3.07
C ARG A 38 -0.28 -12.77 3.01
N SER A 39 0.43 -11.64 2.97
CA SER A 39 1.88 -11.65 2.79
C SER A 39 2.59 -12.22 4.03
N PRO A 40 3.58 -13.13 3.88
CA PRO A 40 4.35 -13.66 5.01
C PRO A 40 5.25 -12.60 5.66
N VAL A 41 5.53 -11.49 4.97
CA VAL A 41 6.40 -10.42 5.46
C VAL A 41 5.57 -9.22 5.91
N ARG A 42 5.58 -8.98 7.23
CA ARG A 42 4.79 -7.92 7.88
C ARG A 42 5.31 -6.51 7.60
N SER A 43 6.60 -6.36 7.30
CA SER A 43 7.21 -5.04 7.07
C SER A 43 7.19 -4.66 5.59
N THR A 44 6.58 -3.51 5.30
CA THR A 44 6.55 -2.91 3.95
C THR A 44 7.94 -2.53 3.44
N SER A 45 8.95 -2.41 4.31
CA SER A 45 10.33 -2.09 3.90
C SER A 45 10.94 -3.18 3.01
N TYR A 46 10.57 -4.44 3.27
CA TYR A 46 11.05 -5.60 2.51
C TYR A 46 10.14 -5.98 1.34
N ARG A 47 9.14 -5.12 1.02
CA ARG A 47 8.15 -5.30 -0.04
C ARG A 47 8.16 -4.12 -1.01
N PRO A 48 9.09 -4.09 -2.00
CA PRO A 48 9.33 -2.92 -2.84
C PRO A 48 8.14 -2.57 -3.76
N LEU A 49 7.40 -3.56 -4.26
CA LEU A 49 6.21 -3.33 -5.09
C LEU A 49 5.07 -2.81 -4.22
N TYR A 50 4.85 -3.42 -3.06
CA TYR A 50 3.81 -2.97 -2.14
C TYR A 50 4.04 -1.53 -1.67
N LYS A 51 5.30 -1.13 -1.43
CA LYS A 51 5.67 0.23 -1.05
C LYS A 51 5.22 1.28 -2.07
N ILE A 52 5.32 0.99 -3.37
CA ILE A 52 4.86 1.91 -4.43
C ILE A 52 3.34 2.05 -4.38
N PHE A 53 2.62 0.94 -4.35
CA PHE A 53 1.15 0.95 -4.30
C PHE A 53 0.61 1.59 -3.02
N PHE A 54 1.31 1.44 -1.89
CA PHE A 54 0.98 2.10 -0.64
C PHE A 54 1.08 3.62 -0.76
N TRP A 55 2.16 4.15 -1.36
CA TRP A 55 2.28 5.60 -1.59
C TRP A 55 1.23 6.12 -2.57
N LEU A 56 0.87 5.34 -3.59
CA LEU A 56 -0.25 5.67 -4.46
C LEU A 56 -1.59 5.71 -3.69
N LEU A 57 -1.82 4.78 -2.75
CA LEU A 57 -3.00 4.82 -1.88
C LEU A 57 -3.01 6.07 -0.99
N VAL A 58 -1.86 6.48 -0.45
CA VAL A 58 -1.76 7.72 0.34
C VAL A 58 -2.14 8.94 -0.52
N LEU A 59 -1.63 9.01 -1.74
CA LEU A 59 -1.98 10.08 -2.68
C LEU A 59 -3.47 10.07 -3.02
N ASP A 60 -4.04 8.89 -3.22
CA ASP A 60 -5.46 8.69 -3.49
C ASP A 60 -6.34 9.16 -2.33
N VAL A 61 -5.99 8.80 -1.08
CA VAL A 61 -6.72 9.27 0.12
C VAL A 61 -6.68 10.79 0.24
N ILE A 62 -5.53 11.42 -0.07
CA ILE A 62 -5.43 12.88 -0.10
C ILE A 62 -6.32 13.47 -1.21
N ALA A 63 -6.33 12.86 -2.39
CA ALA A 63 -7.18 13.27 -3.50
C ALA A 63 -8.68 13.15 -3.16
N LEU A 64 -9.10 12.05 -2.51
CA LEU A 64 -10.47 11.90 -1.97
C LEU A 64 -10.78 12.93 -0.89
N GLY A 65 -9.82 13.23 -0.02
CA GLY A 65 -9.96 14.24 1.03
C GLY A 65 -10.19 15.63 0.43
N TYR A 66 -9.37 16.03 -0.54
CA TYR A 66 -9.53 17.27 -1.29
C TYR A 66 -10.87 17.29 -2.04
N ALA A 67 -11.17 16.22 -2.75
CA ALA A 67 -12.44 16.04 -3.43
C ALA A 67 -13.61 16.26 -2.45
N GLY A 68 -13.60 15.61 -1.29
CA GLY A 68 -14.69 15.66 -0.31
C GLY A 68 -15.09 17.06 0.18
N GLN A 69 -14.16 18.00 0.23
CA GLN A 69 -14.42 19.39 0.64
C GLN A 69 -14.59 20.36 -0.54
N ALA A 70 -14.07 20.01 -1.72
CA ALA A 70 -14.14 20.86 -2.89
C ALA A 70 -15.56 20.96 -3.46
N HIS A 71 -15.84 22.11 -4.09
CA HIS A 71 -17.10 22.35 -4.80
C HIS A 71 -17.30 21.34 -5.93
N ILE A 72 -18.57 21.07 -6.26
CA ILE A 72 -18.93 20.14 -7.32
C ILE A 72 -18.65 20.83 -8.66
N THR A 73 -17.59 20.40 -9.33
CA THR A 73 -17.25 20.76 -10.70
C THR A 73 -17.04 19.48 -11.50
N PRO A 74 -17.14 19.51 -12.84
CA PRO A 74 -16.91 18.32 -13.67
C PRO A 74 -15.55 17.67 -13.39
N PHE A 75 -14.52 18.48 -13.10
CA PHE A 75 -13.20 18.02 -12.72
C PHE A 75 -13.19 17.30 -11.37
N THR A 76 -13.77 17.90 -10.32
CA THR A 76 -13.76 17.28 -8.98
C THR A 76 -14.67 16.06 -8.89
N LEU A 77 -15.70 15.99 -9.74
CA LEU A 77 -16.55 14.82 -9.93
C LEU A 77 -15.77 13.65 -10.55
N ALA A 78 -15.13 13.89 -11.71
CA ALA A 78 -14.31 12.88 -12.38
C ALA A 78 -13.15 12.41 -11.48
N LEU A 79 -12.51 13.34 -10.75
CA LEU A 79 -11.48 13.02 -9.76
C LEU A 79 -12.03 12.08 -8.68
N SER A 80 -13.19 12.39 -8.09
CA SER A 80 -13.78 11.51 -7.06
C SER A 80 -14.19 10.14 -7.61
N GLN A 81 -14.57 10.05 -8.88
CA GLN A 81 -14.90 8.78 -9.54
C GLN A 81 -13.67 7.89 -9.71
N VAL A 82 -12.62 8.44 -10.32
CA VAL A 82 -11.37 7.72 -10.54
C VAL A 82 -10.75 7.32 -9.21
N ALA A 83 -10.75 8.25 -8.25
CA ALA A 83 -10.12 8.00 -6.96
C ALA A 83 -10.92 6.97 -6.12
N ALA A 84 -12.26 7.07 -6.08
CA ALA A 84 -13.07 6.04 -5.41
C ALA A 84 -12.89 4.65 -6.08
N ALA A 85 -12.83 4.60 -7.42
CA ALA A 85 -12.56 3.35 -8.13
C ALA A 85 -11.17 2.78 -7.78
N TYR A 86 -10.14 3.63 -7.74
CA TYR A 86 -8.79 3.23 -7.35
C TYR A 86 -8.75 2.74 -5.91
N TYR A 87 -9.39 3.42 -4.96
CA TYR A 87 -9.48 2.99 -3.56
C TYR A 87 -10.01 1.55 -3.45
N PHE A 88 -11.16 1.25 -4.05
CA PHE A 88 -11.71 -0.12 -4.00
C PHE A 88 -10.85 -1.13 -4.76
N ALA A 89 -10.32 -0.77 -5.93
CA ALA A 89 -9.44 -1.64 -6.71
C ALA A 89 -8.13 -1.92 -5.97
N HIS A 90 -7.59 -0.94 -5.23
CA HIS A 90 -6.37 -1.10 -4.47
C HIS A 90 -6.51 -2.25 -3.47
N PHE A 91 -7.56 -2.19 -2.65
CA PHE A 91 -7.80 -3.23 -1.68
C PHE A 91 -8.22 -4.55 -2.32
N LEU A 92 -9.26 -4.56 -3.16
CA LEU A 92 -9.87 -5.80 -3.67
C LEU A 92 -9.05 -6.53 -4.73
N ILE A 93 -8.21 -5.82 -5.49
CA ILE A 93 -7.49 -6.36 -6.65
C ILE A 93 -5.99 -6.24 -6.46
N ILE A 94 -5.48 -5.03 -6.20
CA ILE A 94 -4.03 -4.78 -6.18
C ILE A 94 -3.38 -5.49 -4.99
N LEU A 95 -3.93 -5.39 -3.78
CA LEU A 95 -3.37 -6.06 -2.60
C LEU A 95 -3.25 -7.58 -2.77
N PRO A 96 -4.31 -8.34 -3.12
CA PRO A 96 -4.19 -9.80 -3.27
C PRO A 96 -3.29 -10.19 -4.44
N LEU A 97 -3.23 -9.36 -5.50
CA LEU A 97 -2.35 -9.59 -6.64
C LEU A 97 -0.88 -9.41 -6.24
N VAL A 98 -0.54 -8.27 -5.63
CA VAL A 98 0.82 -7.97 -5.16
C VAL A 98 1.25 -8.97 -4.10
N SER A 99 0.36 -9.36 -3.17
CA SER A 99 0.64 -10.38 -2.16
C SER A 99 1.00 -11.75 -2.75
N LYS A 100 0.42 -12.12 -3.91
CA LYS A 100 0.73 -13.38 -4.60
C LYS A 100 1.98 -13.33 -5.47
N PHE A 101 2.24 -12.21 -6.14
CA PHE A 101 3.29 -12.11 -7.15
C PHE A 101 4.61 -11.51 -6.63
N GLU A 102 4.56 -10.74 -5.55
CA GLU A 102 5.75 -10.10 -4.99
C GLU A 102 6.64 -11.12 -4.27
N LYS A 103 7.95 -11.08 -4.57
CA LYS A 103 8.99 -11.81 -3.83
C LYS A 103 9.59 -10.86 -2.79
N PRO A 104 9.34 -11.06 -1.48
CA PRO A 104 9.89 -10.20 -0.46
C PRO A 104 11.42 -10.29 -0.39
N LEU A 105 12.08 -9.21 0.01
CA LEU A 105 13.50 -9.25 0.34
C LEU A 105 13.74 -10.14 1.57
N PRO A 106 14.93 -10.77 1.68
CA PRO A 106 15.28 -11.56 2.85
C PRO A 106 15.20 -10.71 4.12
N LEU A 107 14.59 -11.29 5.15
CA LEU A 107 14.51 -10.67 6.48
C LEU A 107 15.81 -10.94 7.25
N PRO A 108 16.28 -9.99 8.07
CA PRO A 108 17.44 -10.19 8.93
C PRO A 108 17.18 -11.33 9.93
N THR A 109 18.18 -12.18 10.13
CA THR A 109 18.06 -13.38 10.97
C THR A 109 18.02 -13.07 12.48
N SER A 110 18.43 -11.86 12.89
CA SER A 110 18.37 -11.39 14.28
C SER A 110 18.37 -9.87 14.39
N ILE A 111 17.69 -9.34 15.41
CA ILE A 111 17.62 -7.89 15.71
C ILE A 111 19.02 -7.29 15.89
N SER A 112 19.95 -8.05 16.50
CA SER A 112 21.33 -7.61 16.73
C SER A 112 22.10 -7.30 15.43
N GLN A 113 21.78 -8.00 14.32
CA GLN A 113 22.39 -7.71 13.03
C GLN A 113 21.88 -6.39 12.44
N SER A 114 20.58 -6.09 12.55
CA SER A 114 19.99 -4.85 12.02
C SER A 114 20.49 -3.57 12.71
N VAL A 115 20.91 -3.64 13.98
CA VAL A 115 21.45 -2.49 14.71
C VAL A 115 22.96 -2.32 14.52
N LEU A 116 23.71 -3.40 14.31
CA LEU A 116 25.17 -3.37 14.11
C LEU A 116 25.56 -3.09 12.67
N HIS A 117 24.78 -3.58 11.70
CA HIS A 117 25.02 -3.40 10.27
C HIS A 117 23.81 -2.65 9.70
N GLY A 118 23.95 -1.34 9.48
CA GLY A 118 22.84 -0.50 9.04
C GLY A 118 22.13 -1.05 7.80
N GLU A 119 20.80 -0.91 7.77
CA GLU A 119 19.83 -1.48 6.81
C GLU A 119 20.21 -1.42 5.31
N LYS A 120 21.14 -0.53 4.92
CA LYS A 120 21.62 -0.34 3.55
C LYS A 120 22.59 -1.42 3.06
N GLN A 121 23.28 -2.16 3.95
CA GLN A 121 24.20 -3.23 3.51
C GLN A 121 23.48 -4.57 3.25
N GLU A 122 22.33 -4.79 3.88
CA GLU A 122 21.62 -6.08 3.85
C GLU A 122 20.55 -6.16 2.75
N SER A 123 20.12 -5.00 2.21
CA SER A 123 19.11 -4.89 1.15
C SER A 123 19.68 -4.91 -0.28
N ALA A 124 20.98 -5.14 -0.45
CA ALA A 124 21.60 -5.28 -1.77
C ALA A 124 21.26 -6.67 -2.38
N PRO A 125 20.89 -6.74 -3.67
CA PRO A 125 20.70 -8.03 -4.35
C PRO A 125 21.99 -8.85 -4.26
N PHE A 126 21.83 -10.16 -4.04
CA PHE A 126 22.94 -11.09 -3.90
C PHE A 126 23.90 -10.96 -5.10
N GLY A 127 25.14 -10.52 -4.84
CA GLY A 127 26.16 -10.32 -5.86
C GLY A 127 26.81 -8.93 -5.93
N LEU A 128 26.37 -7.96 -5.11
CA LEU A 128 27.00 -6.63 -5.02
C LEU A 128 27.70 -6.33 -3.69
N THR A 129 27.95 -7.35 -2.87
CA THR A 129 28.80 -7.21 -1.69
C THR A 129 30.23 -6.91 -2.17
N ARG A 130 30.54 -5.62 -2.33
CA ARG A 130 31.92 -5.17 -2.49
C ARG A 130 32.69 -5.69 -1.28
N THR A 131 33.52 -6.68 -1.53
CA THR A 131 34.63 -7.09 -0.69
C THR A 131 35.39 -5.85 -0.21
N GLY A 132 35.46 -5.66 1.11
CA GLY A 132 36.41 -4.74 1.74
C GLY A 132 36.17 -4.52 3.24
N PRO A 133 37.24 -4.40 4.05
CA PRO A 133 38.49 -5.17 4.05
C PRO A 133 38.53 -6.16 5.23
N ALA A 134 39.39 -7.17 5.05
CA ALA A 134 39.91 -8.14 6.01
C ALA A 134 39.51 -7.99 7.49
N ALA A 135 38.93 -9.06 8.02
CA ALA A 135 38.95 -9.36 9.45
C ALA A 135 40.38 -9.18 9.99
N VAL A 136 40.55 -8.25 10.93
CA VAL A 136 41.73 -8.22 11.78
C VAL A 136 41.46 -9.22 12.91
N PRO A 137 42.25 -10.30 13.05
CA PRO A 137 42.08 -11.22 14.17
C PRO A 137 42.50 -10.48 15.45
N ALA A 138 41.63 -10.57 16.46
CA ALA A 138 41.94 -10.14 17.82
C ALA A 138 43.14 -10.94 18.33
N ALA A 139 44.30 -10.28 18.43
CA ALA A 139 45.43 -10.80 19.17
C ALA A 139 45.14 -10.58 20.66
N ALA A 140 44.98 -11.70 21.36
CA ALA A 140 45.08 -11.82 22.80
C ALA A 140 46.55 -11.66 23.22
N GLU A 141 46.75 -11.00 24.37
CA GLU A 141 47.91 -11.03 25.29
C GLU A 141 49.30 -10.63 24.76
#